data_AF-A0A7L1Q5K6-F1
#
_entry.id   AF-A0A7L1Q5K6-F1
#
_cell.length_a   1.000
_cell.length_b   1.000
_cell.length_c   1.000
_cell.angle_alpha   90.00
_cell.angle_beta   90.00
_cell.angle_gamma   90.00
#
_symmetry.space_group_name_H-M   'P 1'
#
loop_
_entity.id
_entity.type
_entity.pdbx_description
1 polymer ?
#
loop_
_entity_poly.entity_id
_entity_poly.type
_entity_poly.pdbx_seq_one_letter_code
_entity_poly.pdbx_strand_id
1 'polypeptide(L)'
;WEHYLSCDGSPDPTVPQEMNTFMSLWREDRDEDVQHVMEKGEVVLELIEKLEFLLLEASPNEITEEQRVLYLEFILQLQRLLHQKYNEATQNLLKIASMYEDSETGNMHTVIKDNNATFCIWVNLKKKPRFKKHVFQEAGHGFDLPKSLALSSVAVRVLHTRYDHLSPLATSLKENSSNTDDKKETEEETEKNSDILDEPSQGIWLFLMCSTTEVVMLKGDAVLQEEPSGAEEAPRVVDVRQRGPVGGVFHIDALQLPPQPQEVRDWSMVELLDVGLEVYPYSPGEAEDGTHTAVQITLRLPEDVIYFEVPVVARWDPAGQQWRTDGIKDITYEAEEKSITFGMGAFYTVALLQDAHLNL
;
A
#
# COMPACT_ATOMS: atom_id res chain seq x y z
N TRP A 1 -10.31 2.07 -31.48
CA TRP A 1 -9.72 1.55 -32.73
C TRP A 1 -8.42 0.81 -32.47
N GLU A 2 -7.46 1.37 -31.72
CA GLU A 2 -6.22 0.65 -31.34
C GLU A 2 -6.47 -0.61 -30.50
N HIS A 3 -7.37 -0.56 -29.52
CA HIS A 3 -7.78 -1.73 -28.73
C HIS A 3 -8.37 -2.89 -29.58
N TYR A 4 -9.10 -2.57 -30.66
CA TYR A 4 -9.63 -3.59 -31.58
C TYR A 4 -8.55 -4.20 -32.48
N LEU A 5 -7.40 -3.54 -32.60
CA LEU A 5 -6.28 -3.97 -33.44
C LEU A 5 -5.21 -4.75 -32.65
N SER A 6 -5.14 -4.59 -31.32
CA SER A 6 -4.08 -5.20 -30.52
C SER A 6 -4.26 -6.71 -30.33
N CYS A 7 -5.50 -7.23 -30.33
CA CYS A 7 -5.81 -8.66 -30.12
C CYS A 7 -5.05 -9.29 -28.94
N ASP A 8 -4.72 -8.48 -27.92
CA ASP A 8 -3.90 -8.87 -26.78
C ASP A 8 -4.68 -9.59 -25.68
N GLY A 9 -6.02 -9.65 -25.81
CA GLY A 9 -6.91 -10.26 -24.83
C GLY A 9 -7.15 -9.39 -23.59
N SER A 10 -6.70 -8.13 -23.58
CA SER A 10 -7.07 -7.16 -22.55
C SER A 10 -8.58 -6.87 -22.62
N PRO A 11 -9.28 -6.72 -21.47
CA PRO A 11 -10.70 -6.40 -21.46
C PRO A 11 -10.95 -4.94 -21.89
N ASP A 12 -12.11 -4.67 -22.49
CA ASP A 12 -12.57 -3.29 -22.70
C ASP A 12 -13.09 -2.71 -21.36
N PRO A 13 -12.45 -1.66 -20.80
CA PRO A 13 -12.86 -1.08 -19.52
C PRO A 13 -14.27 -0.45 -19.53
N THR A 14 -14.83 -0.20 -20.71
CA THR A 14 -16.21 0.30 -20.87
C THR A 14 -17.26 -0.81 -20.84
N VAL A 15 -16.85 -2.09 -20.89
CA VAL A 15 -17.74 -3.27 -20.89
C VAL A 15 -17.65 -3.98 -19.53
N PRO A 16 -18.65 -3.81 -18.63
CA PRO A 16 -18.57 -4.30 -17.26
C PRO A 16 -18.38 -5.82 -17.14
N GLN A 17 -18.96 -6.57 -18.07
CA GLN A 17 -18.84 -8.03 -18.08
C GLN A 17 -17.40 -8.49 -18.34
N GLU A 18 -16.67 -7.81 -19.22
CA GLU A 18 -15.28 -8.14 -19.53
C GLU A 18 -14.38 -7.86 -18.33
N MET A 19 -14.55 -6.70 -17.69
CA MET A 19 -13.83 -6.33 -16.47
C MET A 19 -14.05 -7.34 -15.33
N ASN A 20 -15.31 -7.69 -15.08
CA ASN A 20 -15.64 -8.66 -14.04
C ASN A 20 -15.08 -10.05 -14.35
N THR A 21 -15.12 -10.47 -15.61
CA THR A 21 -14.56 -11.75 -16.05
C THR A 21 -13.05 -11.77 -15.88
N PHE A 22 -12.36 -10.72 -16.33
CA PHE A 22 -10.91 -10.57 -16.18
C PHE A 22 -10.49 -10.63 -14.71
N MET A 23 -11.12 -9.83 -13.85
CA MET A 23 -10.81 -9.81 -12.41
C MET A 23 -11.09 -11.14 -11.72
N SER A 24 -12.17 -11.84 -12.10
CA SER A 24 -12.53 -13.14 -11.53
C SER A 24 -11.54 -14.22 -11.94
N LEU A 25 -11.20 -14.30 -13.24
CA LEU A 25 -10.23 -15.27 -13.76
C LEU A 25 -8.86 -15.05 -13.12
N TRP A 26 -8.41 -13.80 -12.98
CA TRP A 26 -7.13 -13.55 -12.33
C TRP A 26 -7.16 -13.89 -10.84
N ARG A 27 -8.26 -13.58 -10.13
CA ARG A 27 -8.42 -13.96 -8.73
C ARG A 27 -8.27 -15.46 -8.51
N GLU A 28 -8.75 -16.29 -9.44
CA GLU A 28 -8.67 -17.75 -9.38
C GLU A 28 -7.25 -18.30 -9.66
N ASP A 29 -6.37 -17.52 -10.27
CA ASP A 29 -4.99 -17.91 -10.58
C ASP A 29 -4.08 -17.82 -9.34
N ARG A 30 -3.71 -18.95 -8.72
CA ARG A 30 -3.10 -18.96 -7.37
C ARG A 30 -1.59 -19.18 -7.34
N ASP A 31 -0.99 -19.58 -8.45
CA ASP A 31 0.39 -20.07 -8.50
C ASP A 31 1.31 -19.14 -9.31
N GLU A 32 0.97 -17.86 -9.39
CA GLU A 32 1.81 -16.84 -10.03
C GLU A 32 3.01 -16.49 -9.13
N ASP A 33 4.20 -16.43 -9.74
CA ASP A 33 5.36 -15.81 -9.11
C ASP A 33 5.32 -14.28 -9.28
N VAL A 34 6.22 -13.59 -8.58
CA VAL A 34 6.23 -12.11 -8.57
C VAL A 34 6.46 -11.53 -9.96
N GLN A 35 7.24 -12.19 -10.82
CA GLN A 35 7.50 -11.69 -12.17
C GLN A 35 6.23 -11.73 -13.02
N HIS A 36 5.48 -12.83 -12.99
CA HIS A 36 4.22 -12.94 -13.71
C HIS A 36 3.18 -11.94 -13.20
N VAL A 37 3.12 -11.70 -11.88
CA VAL A 37 2.25 -10.65 -11.31
C VAL A 37 2.62 -9.26 -11.82
N MET A 38 3.91 -8.96 -11.97
CA MET A 38 4.38 -7.68 -12.52
C MET A 38 3.99 -7.50 -13.99
N GLU A 39 4.22 -8.52 -14.82
CA GLU A 39 3.84 -8.52 -16.24
C GLU A 39 2.32 -8.32 -16.42
N LYS A 40 1.51 -9.02 -15.63
CA LYS A 40 0.05 -8.85 -15.66
C LYS A 40 -0.40 -7.52 -15.04
N GLY A 41 0.38 -7.00 -14.10
CA GLY A 41 0.21 -5.70 -13.49
C GLY A 41 0.32 -4.55 -14.50
N GLU A 42 1.15 -4.68 -15.55
CA GLU A 42 1.21 -3.71 -16.64
C GLU A 42 -0.16 -3.56 -17.32
N VAL A 43 -0.80 -4.68 -17.69
CA VAL A 43 -2.15 -4.68 -18.27
C VAL A 43 -3.18 -4.04 -17.34
N VAL A 44 -3.08 -4.33 -16.04
CA VAL A 44 -3.99 -3.77 -15.02
C VAL A 44 -3.83 -2.25 -14.91
N LEU A 45 -2.60 -1.76 -14.94
CA LEU A 45 -2.29 -0.34 -14.86
C LEU A 45 -2.74 0.39 -16.13
N GLU A 46 -2.60 -0.22 -17.31
CA GLU A 46 -3.15 0.32 -18.56
C GLU A 46 -4.69 0.42 -18.51
N LEU A 47 -5.37 -0.56 -17.90
CA LEU A 47 -6.83 -0.50 -17.71
C LEU A 47 -7.23 0.63 -16.76
N ILE A 48 -6.47 0.82 -15.68
CA ILE A 48 -6.68 1.93 -14.73
C ILE A 48 -6.48 3.26 -15.45
N GLU A 49 -5.40 3.43 -16.20
CA GLU A 49 -5.11 4.65 -16.95
C GLU A 49 -6.24 4.97 -17.95
N LYS A 50 -6.75 3.96 -18.67
CA LYS A 50 -7.90 4.13 -19.57
C LYS A 50 -9.16 4.58 -18.83
N LEU A 51 -9.45 4.00 -17.66
CA LEU A 51 -10.59 4.40 -16.83
C LEU A 51 -10.43 5.83 -16.29
N GLU A 52 -9.23 6.20 -15.82
CA GLU A 52 -8.91 7.55 -15.35
C GLU A 52 -9.03 8.58 -16.46
N PHE A 53 -8.55 8.25 -17.66
CA PHE A 53 -8.68 9.08 -18.85
C PHE A 53 -10.15 9.33 -19.22
N LEU A 54 -10.99 8.27 -19.22
CA LEU A 54 -12.43 8.40 -19.44
C LEU A 54 -13.09 9.29 -18.39
N LEU A 55 -12.67 9.21 -17.13
CA LEU A 55 -13.20 10.05 -16.05
C LEU A 55 -12.79 11.52 -16.18
N LEU A 56 -11.60 11.79 -16.72
CA LEU A 56 -11.02 13.12 -16.86
C LEU A 56 -11.52 13.86 -18.11
N GLU A 57 -11.59 13.17 -19.26
CA GLU A 57 -11.94 13.78 -20.54
C GLU A 57 -13.44 13.87 -20.81
N ALA A 58 -14.26 13.10 -20.09
CA ALA A 58 -15.69 13.06 -20.36
C ALA A 58 -16.35 14.43 -20.15
N SER A 59 -17.03 14.91 -21.19
CA SER A 59 -17.92 16.06 -21.05
C SER A 59 -19.10 15.72 -20.13
N PRO A 60 -19.77 16.70 -19.49
CA PRO A 60 -20.84 16.45 -18.52
C PRO A 60 -22.02 15.61 -19.05
N ASN A 61 -22.13 15.41 -20.37
CA ASN A 61 -23.18 14.63 -21.01
C ASN A 61 -22.68 13.31 -21.63
N GLU A 62 -21.38 13.02 -21.60
CA GLU A 62 -20.77 11.83 -22.23
C GLU A 62 -20.79 10.61 -21.32
N ILE A 63 -20.72 10.81 -20.00
CA ILE A 63 -20.84 9.74 -19.01
C ILE A 63 -21.90 10.09 -17.98
N THR A 64 -22.72 9.11 -17.61
CA THR A 64 -23.68 9.28 -16.51
C THR A 64 -22.97 9.19 -15.16
N GLU A 65 -23.61 9.68 -14.10
CA GLU A 65 -23.06 9.55 -12.75
C GLU A 65 -22.93 8.08 -12.33
N GLU A 66 -23.83 7.19 -12.77
CA GLU A 66 -23.70 5.75 -12.50
C GLU A 66 -22.46 5.16 -13.19
N GLN A 67 -22.14 5.60 -14.41
CA GLN A 67 -20.93 5.17 -15.12
C GLN A 67 -19.66 5.68 -14.44
N ARG A 68 -19.66 6.95 -14.01
CA ARG A 68 -18.56 7.54 -13.24
C ARG A 68 -18.27 6.72 -11.99
N VAL A 69 -19.31 6.40 -11.23
CA VAL A 69 -19.22 5.58 -10.02
C VAL A 69 -18.68 4.19 -10.34
N LEU A 70 -19.18 3.56 -11.40
CA LEU A 70 -18.72 2.25 -11.83
C LEU A 70 -17.22 2.23 -12.20
N TYR A 71 -16.75 3.23 -12.94
CA TYR A 71 -15.33 3.30 -13.33
C TYR A 71 -14.41 3.51 -12.13
N LEU A 72 -14.80 4.37 -11.18
CA LEU A 72 -14.07 4.53 -9.92
C LEU A 72 -14.01 3.22 -9.14
N GLU A 73 -15.11 2.46 -9.08
CA GLU A 73 -15.14 1.16 -8.41
C GLU A 73 -14.22 0.15 -9.12
N PHE A 74 -14.19 0.11 -10.44
CA PHE A 74 -13.25 -0.74 -11.18
C PHE A 74 -11.79 -0.37 -10.90
N ILE A 75 -11.44 0.92 -10.88
CA ILE A 75 -10.08 1.35 -10.51
C ILE A 75 -9.70 0.80 -9.13
N LEU A 76 -10.59 0.96 -8.13
CA LEU A 76 -10.35 0.47 -6.77
C LEU A 76 -10.21 -1.05 -6.72
N GLN A 77 -11.07 -1.79 -7.43
CA GLN A 77 -11.01 -3.25 -7.46
C GLN A 77 -9.74 -3.77 -8.13
N LEU A 78 -9.32 -3.16 -9.24
CA LEU A 78 -8.08 -3.48 -9.95
C LEU A 78 -6.85 -3.21 -9.07
N GLN A 79 -6.79 -2.04 -8.42
CA GLN A 79 -5.69 -1.69 -7.51
C GLN A 79 -5.60 -2.67 -6.33
N ARG A 80 -6.75 -3.02 -5.72
CA ARG A 80 -6.81 -4.01 -4.63
C ARG A 80 -6.40 -5.40 -5.11
N LEU A 81 -6.87 -5.84 -6.28
CA LEU A 81 -6.54 -7.14 -6.83
C LEU A 81 -5.05 -7.26 -7.15
N LEU A 82 -4.45 -6.23 -7.76
CA LEU A 82 -3.01 -6.18 -8.03
C LEU A 82 -2.20 -6.27 -6.73
N HIS A 83 -2.56 -5.48 -5.71
CA HIS A 83 -1.88 -5.55 -4.42
C HIS A 83 -2.06 -6.93 -3.74
N GLN A 84 -3.25 -7.51 -3.82
CA GLN A 84 -3.52 -8.88 -3.33
C GLN A 84 -2.62 -9.90 -4.04
N LYS A 85 -2.45 -9.79 -5.36
CA LYS A 85 -1.60 -10.69 -6.15
C LYS A 85 -0.13 -10.59 -5.80
N TYR A 86 0.37 -9.39 -5.54
CA TYR A 86 1.72 -9.23 -4.97
C TYR A 86 1.87 -9.95 -3.62
N ASN A 87 0.84 -9.91 -2.76
CA ASN A 87 0.87 -10.59 -1.46
C ASN A 87 0.84 -12.12 -1.62
N GLU A 88 0.01 -12.66 -2.52
CA GLU A 88 -0.05 -14.09 -2.83
C GLU A 88 1.29 -14.59 -3.40
N ALA A 89 1.86 -13.90 -4.39
CA ALA A 89 3.16 -14.24 -4.97
C ALA A 89 4.30 -14.13 -3.95
N THR A 90 4.26 -13.11 -3.08
CA THR A 90 5.21 -12.98 -1.95
C THR A 90 5.11 -14.19 -1.03
N GLN A 91 3.91 -14.61 -0.67
CA GLN A 91 3.69 -15.76 0.20
C GLN A 91 4.23 -17.05 -0.43
N ASN A 92 3.94 -17.27 -1.72
CA ASN A 92 4.43 -18.43 -2.47
C ASN A 92 5.97 -18.46 -2.50
N LEU A 93 6.61 -17.31 -2.72
CA LEU A 93 8.06 -17.18 -2.65
C LEU A 93 8.61 -17.50 -1.25
N LEU A 94 7.97 -16.99 -0.20
CA LEU A 94 8.41 -17.23 1.18
C LEU A 94 8.32 -18.70 1.61
N LYS A 95 7.39 -19.49 1.06
CA LYS A 95 7.28 -20.93 1.34
C LYS A 95 8.52 -21.73 0.90
N ILE A 96 9.23 -21.23 -0.11
CA ILE A 96 10.40 -21.90 -0.72
C ILE A 96 11.70 -21.11 -0.55
N ALA A 97 11.72 -20.11 0.33
CA ALA A 97 12.84 -19.17 0.46
C ALA A 97 14.19 -19.86 0.75
N SER A 98 14.19 -20.96 1.53
CA SER A 98 15.41 -21.74 1.81
C SER A 98 16.05 -22.38 0.58
N MET A 99 15.30 -22.59 -0.51
CA MET A 99 15.84 -23.10 -1.78
C MET A 99 16.70 -22.06 -2.51
N TYR A 100 16.56 -20.79 -2.15
CA TYR A 100 17.28 -19.66 -2.74
C TYR A 100 18.24 -19.02 -1.73
N GLU A 101 18.71 -19.79 -0.74
CA GLU A 101 19.72 -19.33 0.22
C GLU A 101 21.00 -18.94 -0.51
N ASP A 102 21.44 -17.70 -0.32
CA ASP A 102 22.74 -17.24 -0.78
C ASP A 102 23.85 -17.82 0.11
N SER A 103 24.83 -18.48 -0.52
CA SER A 103 25.89 -19.20 0.18
C SER A 103 26.83 -18.30 1.01
N GLU A 104 26.95 -17.01 0.66
CA GLU A 104 27.83 -16.08 1.38
C GLU A 104 27.15 -15.52 2.64
N THR A 105 25.91 -15.07 2.50
CA THR A 105 25.15 -14.43 3.57
C THR A 105 24.39 -15.44 4.43
N GLY A 106 24.02 -16.58 3.88
CA GLY A 106 23.13 -17.58 4.48
C GLY A 106 21.67 -17.12 4.56
N ASN A 107 21.31 -16.08 3.80
CA ASN A 107 19.97 -15.51 3.74
C ASN A 107 19.50 -15.53 2.28
N MET A 108 18.22 -15.30 2.03
CA MET A 108 17.73 -15.10 0.66
C MET A 108 17.52 -13.61 0.42
N HIS A 109 17.79 -13.13 -0.79
CA HIS A 109 17.23 -11.88 -1.27
C HIS A 109 16.88 -11.96 -2.75
N THR A 110 15.95 -11.13 -3.20
CA THR A 110 15.64 -10.94 -4.63
C THR A 110 15.29 -9.50 -4.92
N VAL A 111 15.56 -9.07 -6.15
CA VAL A 111 15.13 -7.78 -6.71
C VAL A 111 14.54 -8.04 -8.09
N ILE A 112 13.29 -7.65 -8.28
CA ILE A 112 12.57 -7.73 -9.55
C ILE A 112 12.04 -6.32 -9.83
N LYS A 113 12.23 -5.80 -11.04
CA LYS A 113 11.83 -4.44 -11.40
C LYS A 113 11.34 -4.37 -12.84
N ASP A 114 10.34 -3.53 -13.06
CA ASP A 114 9.85 -3.12 -14.36
C ASP A 114 9.68 -1.58 -14.37
N ASN A 115 8.92 -1.05 -15.34
CA ASN A 115 8.66 0.38 -15.45
C ASN A 115 7.73 0.93 -14.36
N ASN A 116 6.90 0.08 -13.77
CA ASN A 116 5.80 0.47 -12.87
C ASN A 116 6.11 0.19 -11.40
N ALA A 117 6.99 -0.78 -11.11
CA ALA A 117 7.30 -1.20 -9.76
C ALA A 117 8.73 -1.76 -9.60
N THR A 118 9.20 -1.72 -8.37
CA THR A 118 10.41 -2.42 -7.91
C THR A 118 10.04 -3.24 -6.68
N PHE A 119 10.16 -4.55 -6.79
CA PHE A 119 9.95 -5.52 -5.72
C PHE A 119 11.30 -5.96 -5.17
N CYS A 120 11.51 -5.77 -3.88
CA CYS A 120 12.67 -6.27 -3.14
C CYS A 120 12.19 -7.12 -1.98
N ILE A 121 12.82 -8.27 -1.76
CA ILE A 121 12.60 -9.05 -0.54
C ILE A 121 13.90 -9.60 -0.02
N TRP A 122 14.09 -9.54 1.29
CA TRP A 122 15.17 -10.21 2.00
C TRP A 122 14.57 -11.12 3.08
N VAL A 123 15.09 -12.33 3.21
CA VAL A 123 14.57 -13.34 4.15
C VAL A 123 15.66 -13.77 5.12
N ASN A 124 15.41 -13.59 6.42
CA ASN A 124 16.33 -13.94 7.49
C ASN A 124 16.31 -15.45 7.81
N LEU A 125 17.01 -16.23 7.00
CA LEU A 125 17.16 -17.67 7.24
C LEU A 125 18.18 -17.94 8.34
N LYS A 126 19.27 -17.15 8.42
CA LYS A 126 20.40 -17.43 9.32
C LYS A 126 20.30 -16.85 10.73
N LYS A 127 19.57 -15.75 10.91
CA LYS A 127 19.33 -15.09 12.22
C LYS A 127 20.62 -14.71 12.95
N LYS A 128 21.54 -14.05 12.23
CA LYS A 128 22.87 -13.70 12.74
C LYS A 128 22.78 -12.59 13.81
N PRO A 129 23.29 -12.80 15.05
CA PRO A 129 23.23 -11.79 16.12
C PRO A 129 23.97 -10.49 15.85
N ARG A 130 24.90 -10.50 14.89
CA ARG A 130 25.73 -9.35 14.48
C ARG A 130 25.35 -8.85 13.08
N PHE A 131 24.10 -9.03 12.67
CA PHE A 131 23.58 -8.38 11.47
C PHE A 131 23.79 -6.87 11.59
N LYS A 132 24.29 -6.24 10.53
CA LYS A 132 24.54 -4.80 10.50
C LYS A 132 23.50 -4.12 9.61
N LYS A 133 23.53 -4.46 8.32
CA LYS A 133 22.69 -3.87 7.29
C LYS A 133 22.52 -4.81 6.12
N HIS A 134 21.46 -4.61 5.35
CA HIS A 134 21.30 -5.19 4.03
C HIS A 134 20.98 -4.10 3.01
N VAL A 135 21.52 -4.25 1.79
CA VAL A 135 21.29 -3.33 0.67
C VAL A 135 21.00 -4.17 -0.56
N PHE A 136 19.86 -3.91 -1.18
CA PHE A 136 19.45 -4.43 -2.48
C PHE A 136 20.21 -3.66 -3.56
N GLN A 137 21.42 -4.12 -3.94
CA GLN A 137 22.34 -3.36 -4.79
C GLN A 137 21.70 -2.93 -6.12
N GLU A 138 20.85 -3.77 -6.70
CA GLU A 138 20.19 -3.56 -7.99
C GLU A 138 19.09 -2.49 -7.97
N ALA A 139 18.56 -2.20 -6.77
CA ALA A 139 17.53 -1.19 -6.53
C ALA A 139 18.06 0.02 -5.74
N GLY A 140 19.16 -0.13 -5.01
CA GLY A 140 19.72 0.88 -4.11
C GLY A 140 18.94 1.07 -2.78
N HIS A 141 17.88 0.29 -2.55
CA HIS A 141 17.18 0.27 -1.26
C HIS A 141 17.96 -0.53 -0.21
N GLY A 142 17.77 -0.24 1.06
CA GLY A 142 18.41 -0.97 2.14
C GLY A 142 17.77 -0.74 3.49
N PHE A 143 18.23 -1.49 4.49
CA PHE A 143 17.77 -1.37 5.86
C PHE A 143 18.79 -1.85 6.88
N ASP A 144 18.67 -1.32 8.09
CA ASP A 144 19.39 -1.79 9.28
C ASP A 144 18.36 -2.28 10.30
N LEU A 145 18.53 -3.53 10.75
CA LEU A 145 17.60 -4.15 11.69
C LEU A 145 18.07 -4.00 13.13
N PRO A 146 17.17 -3.62 14.05
CA PRO A 146 17.31 -3.88 15.48
C PRO A 146 17.65 -5.33 15.77
N LYS A 147 18.39 -5.55 16.87
CA LYS A 147 18.82 -6.89 17.31
C LYS A 147 17.65 -7.86 17.48
N SER A 148 16.49 -7.38 17.93
CA SER A 148 15.28 -8.19 18.07
C SER A 148 14.81 -8.78 16.75
N LEU A 149 14.83 -8.01 15.65
CA LEU A 149 14.47 -8.48 14.31
C LEU A 149 15.57 -9.32 13.67
N ALA A 150 16.84 -8.96 13.89
CA ALA A 150 17.99 -9.71 13.36
C ALA A 150 18.04 -11.17 13.86
N LEU A 151 17.43 -11.48 15.00
CA LEU A 151 17.35 -12.81 15.60
C LEU A 151 16.05 -13.56 15.27
N SER A 152 15.11 -12.91 14.58
CA SER A 152 13.78 -13.47 14.27
C SER A 152 13.70 -14.08 12.87
N SER A 153 12.79 -15.05 12.71
CA SER A 153 12.39 -15.59 11.40
C SER A 153 11.50 -14.56 10.67
N VAL A 154 12.11 -13.54 10.09
CA VAL A 154 11.41 -12.43 9.45
C VAL A 154 11.91 -12.25 8.02
N ALA A 155 11.03 -11.81 7.13
CA ALA A 155 11.39 -11.25 5.84
C ALA A 155 11.11 -9.74 5.82
N VAL A 156 11.97 -8.97 5.16
CA VAL A 156 11.77 -7.54 4.92
C VAL A 156 11.45 -7.37 3.44
N ARG A 157 10.28 -6.83 3.14
CA ARG A 157 9.85 -6.51 1.77
C ARG A 157 9.85 -5.00 1.57
N VAL A 158 10.31 -4.57 0.39
CA VAL A 158 10.09 -3.21 -0.13
C VAL A 158 9.43 -3.36 -1.50
N LEU A 159 8.15 -3.02 -1.61
CA LEU A 159 7.44 -2.91 -2.88
C LEU A 159 7.25 -1.42 -3.20
N HIS A 160 8.05 -0.92 -4.12
CA HIS A 160 8.03 0.47 -4.57
C HIS A 160 7.24 0.59 -5.87
N THR A 161 6.03 1.13 -5.82
CA THR A 161 5.23 1.47 -7.01
C THR A 161 5.61 2.86 -7.53
N ARG A 162 5.65 3.05 -8.85
CA ARG A 162 5.91 4.36 -9.50
C ARG A 162 4.65 5.23 -9.61
N TYR A 163 3.49 4.70 -9.22
CA TYR A 163 2.19 5.35 -9.17
C TYR A 163 1.67 5.48 -7.75
N ASP A 164 0.77 6.45 -7.53
CA ASP A 164 0.11 6.71 -6.27
C ASP A 164 -1.35 6.22 -6.29
N HIS A 165 -1.61 5.15 -5.54
CA HIS A 165 -2.93 4.54 -5.39
C HIS A 165 -3.54 4.81 -3.99
N LEU A 166 -2.92 5.65 -3.17
CA LEU A 166 -3.35 5.90 -1.79
C LEU A 166 -3.84 7.33 -1.57
N SER A 167 -3.20 8.35 -2.14
CA SER A 167 -3.69 9.73 -1.97
C SER A 167 -5.11 9.95 -2.49
N PRO A 168 -5.57 9.31 -3.60
CA PRO A 168 -6.97 9.40 -4.01
C PRO A 168 -7.96 8.90 -2.94
N LEU A 169 -7.52 8.04 -2.02
CA LEU A 169 -8.34 7.52 -0.92
C LEU A 169 -8.40 8.50 0.26
N ALA A 170 -7.58 9.55 0.27
CA ALA A 170 -7.39 10.42 1.42
C ALA A 170 -8.66 11.16 1.83
N THR A 171 -8.96 11.20 3.12
CA THR A 171 -10.14 11.87 3.69
C THR A 171 -10.14 13.39 3.48
N SER A 172 -8.98 14.03 3.48
CA SER A 172 -8.84 15.48 3.23
C SER A 172 -9.30 15.93 1.83
N LEU A 173 -9.42 15.00 0.87
CA LEU A 173 -10.05 15.28 -0.42
C LEU A 173 -11.60 15.31 -0.32
N LYS A 174 -12.18 14.65 0.67
CA LYS A 174 -13.64 14.46 0.84
C LYS A 174 -14.34 15.58 1.63
N GLU A 175 -13.65 16.27 2.54
CA GLU A 175 -14.27 17.12 3.58
C GLU A 175 -14.92 18.45 3.14
N ASN A 176 -14.83 18.87 1.87
CA ASN A 176 -15.32 20.21 1.44
C ASN A 176 -16.62 20.22 0.61
N SER A 177 -17.33 19.10 0.45
CA SER A 177 -18.60 19.08 -0.29
C SER A 177 -19.85 19.36 0.57
N SER A 178 -19.71 19.50 1.90
CA SER A 178 -20.83 19.47 2.85
C SER A 178 -21.07 20.77 3.66
N ASN A 179 -20.94 21.95 3.04
CA ASN A 179 -21.33 23.21 3.70
C ASN A 179 -22.40 23.97 2.90
N THR A 180 -23.66 23.54 3.04
CA THR A 180 -24.84 24.42 2.96
C THR A 180 -25.93 23.89 3.89
N ASP A 181 -26.29 24.70 4.88
CA ASP A 181 -27.38 24.54 5.85
C ASP A 181 -28.77 24.38 5.16
N ASP A 182 -29.60 23.43 5.61
CA ASP A 182 -30.91 23.73 6.25
C ASP A 182 -31.72 22.46 6.63
N LYS A 183 -32.41 22.56 7.76
CA LYS A 183 -33.22 21.53 8.46
C LYS A 183 -34.55 21.18 7.79
N LYS A 184 -35.02 19.92 7.91
CA LYS A 184 -36.26 19.52 8.63
C LYS A 184 -36.54 18.01 8.58
N GLU A 185 -36.64 17.41 9.77
CA GLU A 185 -37.14 16.06 10.06
C GLU A 185 -38.62 15.89 9.67
N THR A 186 -38.98 14.71 9.15
CA THR A 186 -40.26 14.04 9.48
C THR A 186 -40.07 12.52 9.32
N GLU A 187 -40.26 11.80 10.42
CA GLU A 187 -40.24 10.33 10.52
C GLU A 187 -41.46 9.71 9.82
N GLU A 188 -41.29 8.55 9.19
CA GLU A 188 -42.31 7.49 9.19
C GLU A 188 -41.67 6.11 8.98
N GLU A 189 -41.92 5.21 9.94
CA GLU A 189 -41.50 3.81 9.98
C GLU A 189 -42.33 2.94 9.02
N THR A 190 -41.77 1.85 8.48
CA THR A 190 -42.48 0.56 8.35
C THR A 190 -41.56 -0.64 8.02
N GLU A 191 -42.01 -1.81 8.47
CA GLU A 191 -41.27 -3.06 8.73
C GLU A 191 -41.08 -4.04 7.54
N LYS A 192 -39.92 -4.72 7.59
CA LYS A 192 -39.54 -6.14 7.33
C LYS A 192 -40.28 -7.06 6.32
N ASN A 193 -39.47 -7.67 5.45
CA ASN A 193 -39.18 -9.13 5.23
C ASN A 193 -38.75 -9.33 3.75
N SER A 194 -37.94 -10.31 3.31
CA SER A 194 -37.10 -11.38 3.86
C SER A 194 -36.21 -11.89 2.70
N ASP A 195 -35.19 -12.70 3.04
CA ASP A 195 -34.49 -13.69 2.22
C ASP A 195 -33.15 -13.35 1.54
N ILE A 196 -32.30 -14.37 1.66
CA ILE A 196 -30.84 -14.47 1.62
C ILE A 196 -30.29 -14.45 0.19
N LEU A 197 -29.15 -13.78 -0.02
CA LEU A 197 -27.95 -14.24 -0.74
C LEU A 197 -26.77 -13.33 -0.33
N ASP A 198 -25.69 -13.93 0.18
CA ASP A 198 -24.45 -13.25 0.61
C ASP A 198 -23.76 -12.57 -0.59
N GLU A 199 -23.64 -11.23 -0.54
CA GLU A 199 -22.87 -10.43 -1.48
C GLU A 199 -22.12 -9.33 -0.70
N PRO A 200 -20.80 -9.10 -0.89
CA PRO A 200 -20.04 -8.12 -0.12
C PRO A 200 -20.29 -6.66 -0.57
N SER A 201 -21.37 -6.42 -1.33
CA SER A 201 -21.67 -5.15 -2.00
C SER A 201 -22.24 -4.06 -1.09
N GLN A 202 -22.70 -4.39 0.14
CA GLN A 202 -23.33 -3.40 1.03
C GLN A 202 -22.34 -2.38 1.62
N GLY A 203 -21.05 -2.75 1.79
CA GLY A 203 -20.03 -1.80 2.24
C GLY A 203 -19.66 -0.75 1.19
N ILE A 204 -19.76 -1.10 -0.08
CA ILE A 204 -19.44 -0.23 -1.24
C ILE A 204 -20.63 0.69 -1.55
N TRP A 205 -21.86 0.23 -1.36
CA TRP A 205 -23.04 1.10 -1.48
C TRP A 205 -23.07 2.22 -0.44
N LEU A 206 -22.63 1.96 0.81
CA LEU A 206 -22.50 3.00 1.83
C LEU A 206 -21.39 4.03 1.50
N PHE A 207 -20.34 3.59 0.80
CA PHE A 207 -19.20 4.41 0.36
C PHE A 207 -19.58 5.48 -0.68
N LEU A 208 -20.64 5.27 -1.46
CA LEU A 208 -21.10 6.16 -2.53
C LEU A 208 -22.36 6.98 -2.17
N MET A 209 -23.23 6.44 -1.32
CA MET A 209 -24.47 7.12 -0.89
C MET A 209 -24.23 8.30 0.06
N CYS A 210 -23.01 8.51 0.56
CA CYS A 210 -22.67 9.68 1.37
C CYS A 210 -22.68 11.02 0.59
N SER A 211 -23.00 11.02 -0.70
CA SER A 211 -23.27 12.24 -1.47
C SER A 211 -24.75 12.67 -1.49
N THR A 212 -25.68 11.91 -0.92
CA THR A 212 -27.11 12.28 -0.89
C THR A 212 -27.84 11.86 0.41
N THR A 213 -27.82 12.78 1.38
CA THR A 213 -28.79 12.98 2.50
C THR A 213 -28.73 12.09 3.76
N GLU A 214 -28.50 12.77 4.88
CA GLU A 214 -28.76 12.53 6.33
C GLU A 214 -28.46 11.16 6.98
N VAL A 215 -27.47 11.15 7.90
CA VAL A 215 -27.30 10.13 8.94
C VAL A 215 -27.28 10.78 10.33
N VAL A 216 -28.17 10.32 11.19
CA VAL A 216 -28.42 10.77 12.57
C VAL A 216 -27.25 10.38 13.49
N MET A 217 -26.70 11.37 14.20
CA MET A 217 -25.61 11.21 15.17
C MET A 217 -26.15 10.79 16.55
N LEU A 218 -25.68 9.65 17.07
CA LEU A 218 -25.83 9.31 18.49
C LEU A 218 -24.70 9.97 19.31
N LYS A 219 -25.05 10.97 20.12
CA LYS A 219 -24.16 11.60 21.10
C LYS A 219 -23.90 10.65 22.27
N GLY A 220 -22.62 10.43 22.58
CA GLY A 220 -22.16 9.89 23.88
C GLY A 220 -21.10 10.83 24.45
N ASP A 221 -21.44 11.52 25.54
CA ASP A 221 -20.55 12.43 26.26
C ASP A 221 -19.43 11.68 26.99
N ALA A 222 -18.18 12.14 26.86
CA ALA A 222 -17.10 11.81 27.78
C ALA A 222 -16.10 12.98 27.92
N VAL A 223 -16.36 13.77 28.96
CA VAL A 223 -15.47 14.58 29.83
C VAL A 223 -14.03 14.81 29.38
N LEU A 224 -13.70 16.09 29.18
CA LEU A 224 -12.36 16.66 29.02
C LEU A 224 -11.61 16.73 30.37
N GLN A 225 -10.34 16.33 30.38
CA GLN A 225 -9.33 16.82 31.31
C GLN A 225 -8.15 17.37 30.51
N GLU A 226 -7.94 18.68 30.62
CA GLU A 226 -6.77 19.40 30.09
C GLU A 226 -5.63 19.38 31.12
N GLU A 227 -4.39 19.23 30.66
CA GLU A 227 -3.13 19.63 31.31
C GLU A 227 -2.09 19.88 30.17
N PRO A 228 -1.02 20.67 30.36
CA PRO A 228 -0.89 21.97 29.69
C PRO A 228 0.19 22.07 28.60
N SER A 229 0.01 23.13 27.80
CA SER A 229 0.84 23.75 26.75
C SER A 229 2.34 23.39 26.66
N GLY A 230 2.77 23.01 25.45
CA GLY A 230 4.17 23.04 25.01
C GLY A 230 4.32 22.75 23.52
N ALA A 231 4.67 23.77 22.74
CA ALA A 231 4.92 23.79 21.29
C ALA A 231 3.73 23.41 20.38
N GLU A 232 3.37 24.31 19.45
CA GLU A 232 2.57 23.93 18.29
C GLU A 232 3.34 22.86 17.50
N GLU A 233 3.07 21.59 17.77
CA GLU A 233 3.50 20.51 16.89
C GLU A 233 2.85 20.77 15.54
N ALA A 234 3.68 20.89 14.48
CA ALA A 234 3.18 20.96 13.11
C ALA A 234 2.15 19.84 12.89
N PRO A 235 1.07 20.09 12.12
CA PRO A 235 0.02 19.11 11.92
C PRO A 235 0.65 17.79 11.45
N ARG A 236 0.47 16.75 12.27
CA ARG A 236 0.99 15.40 12.00
C ARG A 236 0.31 14.76 10.79
N VAL A 237 -0.84 15.29 10.37
CA VAL A 237 -1.60 14.90 9.18
C VAL A 237 -1.23 15.83 8.03
N VAL A 238 -0.95 15.25 6.88
CA VAL A 238 -0.59 15.97 5.66
C VAL A 238 -1.85 16.40 4.91
N ASP A 239 -1.90 17.68 4.52
CA ASP A 239 -2.86 18.14 3.52
C ASP A 239 -2.37 17.76 2.10
N VAL A 240 -3.01 16.75 1.52
CA VAL A 240 -2.64 16.21 0.19
C VAL A 240 -2.87 17.20 -0.96
N ARG A 241 -3.61 18.29 -0.72
CA ARG A 241 -3.80 19.35 -1.73
C ARG A 241 -2.60 20.29 -1.78
N GLN A 242 -1.90 20.44 -0.67
CA GLN A 242 -0.68 21.24 -0.59
C GLN A 242 0.53 20.40 -0.95
N ARG A 243 0.55 19.12 -0.57
CA ARG A 243 1.70 18.23 -0.73
C ARG A 243 1.30 16.88 -1.31
N GLY A 244 1.86 16.54 -2.46
CA GLY A 244 1.60 15.27 -3.13
C GLY A 244 2.80 14.32 -3.08
N PRO A 245 2.59 12.99 -3.11
CA PRO A 245 3.65 12.03 -3.37
C PRO A 245 4.35 12.30 -4.69
N VAL A 246 5.68 12.25 -4.67
CA VAL A 246 6.54 12.32 -5.85
C VAL A 246 7.42 11.08 -5.87
N GLY A 247 7.56 10.47 -7.04
CA GLY A 247 8.34 9.24 -7.21
C GLY A 247 7.66 7.97 -6.69
N GLY A 248 6.37 8.03 -6.38
CA GLY A 248 5.53 6.88 -6.08
C GLY A 248 5.46 6.52 -4.59
N VAL A 249 5.09 5.26 -4.32
CA VAL A 249 4.75 4.76 -2.97
C VAL A 249 5.59 3.54 -2.63
N PHE A 250 6.10 3.48 -1.40
CA PHE A 250 6.95 2.41 -0.87
C PHE A 250 6.19 1.62 0.19
N HIS A 251 5.73 0.42 -0.14
CA HIS A 251 5.21 -0.53 0.85
C HIS A 251 6.37 -1.27 1.50
N ILE A 252 6.64 -0.98 2.77
CA ILE A 252 7.77 -1.55 3.51
C ILE A 252 7.21 -2.41 4.63
N ASP A 253 7.42 -3.73 4.52
CA ASP A 253 6.81 -4.72 5.41
C ASP A 253 7.86 -5.58 6.12
N ALA A 254 7.58 -5.93 7.37
CA ALA A 254 8.15 -7.10 8.01
C ALA A 254 7.13 -8.23 7.95
N LEU A 255 7.54 -9.38 7.42
CA LEU A 255 6.67 -10.51 7.13
C LEU A 255 7.11 -11.72 7.95
N GLN A 256 6.13 -12.45 8.49
CA GLN A 256 6.37 -13.69 9.20
C GLN A 256 6.82 -14.76 8.20
N LEU A 257 7.97 -15.39 8.47
CA LEU A 257 8.46 -16.47 7.62
C LEU A 257 7.66 -17.75 7.92
N PRO A 258 6.97 -18.36 6.92
CA PRO A 258 6.35 -19.67 7.08
C PRO A 258 7.39 -20.78 7.35
N PRO A 259 6.96 -21.95 7.85
CA PRO A 259 7.83 -23.12 8.00
C PRO A 259 8.58 -23.42 6.70
N GLN A 260 9.91 -23.53 6.78
CA GLN A 260 10.76 -23.80 5.64
C GLN A 260 10.95 -25.31 5.44
N PRO A 261 11.15 -25.80 4.21
CA PRO A 261 11.51 -27.18 3.93
C PRO A 261 12.73 -27.64 4.73
N GLN A 262 12.64 -28.84 5.32
CA GLN A 262 13.72 -29.48 6.07
C GLN A 262 14.02 -30.85 5.48
N GLU A 263 15.30 -31.12 5.29
CA GLU A 263 15.78 -32.44 4.85
C GLU A 263 15.76 -33.44 6.02
N VAL A 264 14.97 -34.49 5.87
CA VAL A 264 14.85 -35.60 6.81
C VAL A 264 15.15 -36.91 6.07
N ARG A 265 16.39 -37.38 6.21
CA ARG A 265 16.96 -38.50 5.44
C ARG A 265 17.00 -38.19 3.94
N ASP A 266 16.19 -38.88 3.15
CA ASP A 266 16.08 -38.73 1.68
C ASP A 266 14.81 -37.96 1.27
N TRP A 267 14.11 -37.34 2.23
CA TRP A 267 12.86 -36.61 2.01
C TRP A 267 12.99 -35.16 2.45
N SER A 268 12.43 -34.25 1.66
CA SER A 268 12.17 -32.88 2.07
C SER A 268 10.77 -32.78 2.67
N MET A 269 10.64 -32.36 3.93
CA MET A 269 9.35 -32.20 4.62
C MET A 269 9.14 -30.74 5.02
N VAL A 270 7.91 -30.25 4.84
CA VAL A 270 7.49 -28.90 5.23
C VAL A 270 6.08 -28.94 5.82
N GLU A 271 5.85 -28.16 6.89
CA GLU A 271 4.51 -27.94 7.42
C GLU A 271 3.78 -26.91 6.56
N LEU A 272 2.59 -27.28 6.06
CA LEU A 272 1.75 -26.38 5.29
C LEU A 272 0.75 -25.69 6.20
N LEU A 273 0.89 -24.38 6.34
CA LEU A 273 -0.08 -23.53 7.00
C LEU A 273 -1.02 -22.94 5.95
N ASP A 274 -2.33 -23.08 6.17
CA ASP A 274 -3.37 -22.46 5.32
C ASP A 274 -3.71 -21.05 5.84
N VAL A 275 -2.66 -20.27 6.06
CA VAL A 275 -2.73 -18.84 6.41
C VAL A 275 -2.18 -18.04 5.26
N GLY A 276 -2.70 -16.84 5.02
CA GLY A 276 -2.20 -15.93 3.97
C GLY A 276 -0.81 -15.37 4.29
N LEU A 277 -0.42 -14.31 3.58
CA LEU A 277 0.78 -13.56 3.94
C LEU A 277 0.58 -12.87 5.31
N GLU A 278 1.35 -13.27 6.31
CA GLU A 278 1.27 -12.71 7.66
C GLU A 278 2.32 -11.63 7.90
N VAL A 279 1.88 -10.50 8.47
CA VAL A 279 2.77 -9.43 8.93
C VAL A 279 3.44 -9.86 10.24
N TYR A 280 4.74 -9.63 10.35
CA TYR A 280 5.48 -9.86 11.58
C TYR A 280 5.14 -8.77 12.61
N PRO A 281 4.65 -9.10 13.82
CA PRO A 281 4.22 -8.13 14.81
C PRO A 281 5.41 -7.48 15.52
N TYR A 282 6.08 -6.56 14.81
CA TYR A 282 7.20 -5.82 15.38
C TYR A 282 6.72 -4.78 16.39
N SER A 283 7.28 -4.84 17.60
CA SER A 283 7.16 -3.80 18.61
C SER A 283 8.56 -3.32 18.97
N PRO A 284 8.84 -2.01 18.89
CA PRO A 284 10.16 -1.50 19.18
C PRO A 284 10.43 -1.65 20.68
N GLY A 285 11.51 -2.37 21.02
CA GLY A 285 11.97 -2.45 22.40
C GLY A 285 12.57 -1.12 22.85
N GLU A 286 12.61 -0.90 24.16
CA GLU A 286 13.44 0.14 24.76
C GLU A 286 14.90 -0.32 24.74
N ALA A 287 15.77 0.48 24.13
CA ALA A 287 17.21 0.31 24.20
C ALA A 287 17.73 0.64 25.61
N GLU A 288 18.96 0.24 25.92
CA GLU A 288 19.58 0.44 27.24
C GLU A 288 19.69 1.94 27.64
N ASP A 289 19.66 2.84 26.67
CA ASP A 289 19.67 4.31 26.86
C ASP A 289 18.26 4.93 26.91
N GLY A 290 17.20 4.11 26.88
CA GLY A 290 15.80 4.54 26.88
C GLY A 290 15.27 4.96 25.49
N THR A 291 16.06 4.82 24.42
CA THR A 291 15.57 5.09 23.06
C THR A 291 14.81 3.89 22.51
N HIS A 292 13.71 4.10 21.79
CA HIS A 292 13.05 3.00 21.08
C HIS A 292 13.96 2.52 19.94
N THR A 293 14.18 1.21 19.85
CA THR A 293 14.94 0.66 18.72
C THR A 293 14.14 0.89 17.44
N ALA A 294 14.64 1.71 16.52
CA ALA A 294 14.00 1.95 15.24
C ALA A 294 14.64 1.10 14.14
N VAL A 295 13.86 0.70 13.15
CA VAL A 295 14.37 0.16 11.90
C VAL A 295 14.84 1.33 11.05
N GLN A 296 16.08 1.32 10.59
CA GLN A 296 16.54 2.32 9.63
C GLN A 296 16.25 1.81 8.23
N ILE A 297 15.60 2.63 7.42
CA ILE A 297 15.32 2.37 6.01
C ILE A 297 16.12 3.36 5.18
N THR A 298 16.74 2.87 4.11
CA THR A 298 17.37 3.69 3.08
C THR A 298 16.66 3.44 1.76
N LEU A 299 16.15 4.51 1.14
CA LEU A 299 15.48 4.44 -0.15
C LEU A 299 16.31 5.20 -1.19
N ARG A 300 16.66 4.52 -2.29
CA ARG A 300 17.13 5.16 -3.51
C ARG A 300 15.95 5.85 -4.21
N LEU A 301 16.16 7.08 -4.65
CA LEU A 301 15.17 7.87 -5.34
C LEU A 301 15.20 7.59 -6.86
N PRO A 302 14.05 7.62 -7.55
CA PRO A 302 14.00 7.47 -9.01
C PRO A 302 14.87 8.50 -9.73
N GLU A 303 15.46 8.12 -10.86
CA GLU A 303 16.38 9.00 -11.59
C GLU A 303 15.69 10.17 -12.29
N ASP A 304 14.45 9.94 -12.69
CA ASP A 304 13.51 10.82 -13.38
C ASP A 304 12.76 11.78 -12.43
N VAL A 305 12.95 11.62 -11.12
CA VAL A 305 12.33 12.46 -10.09
C VAL A 305 13.32 13.49 -9.58
N ILE A 306 12.86 14.73 -9.47
CA ILE A 306 13.61 15.85 -8.91
C ILE A 306 12.86 16.38 -7.69
N TYR A 307 13.60 16.51 -6.59
CA TYR A 307 13.14 17.18 -5.39
C TYR A 307 13.79 18.57 -5.31
N PHE A 308 12.96 19.61 -5.22
CA PHE A 308 13.42 21.00 -5.14
C PHE A 308 13.82 21.40 -3.71
N GLU A 309 13.26 20.70 -2.74
CA GLU A 309 13.58 20.80 -1.31
C GLU A 309 13.76 19.39 -0.74
N VAL A 310 14.20 19.28 0.52
CA VAL A 310 14.23 17.99 1.21
C VAL A 310 12.80 17.44 1.28
N PRO A 311 12.49 16.27 0.69
CA PRO A 311 11.13 15.76 0.67
C PRO A 311 10.64 15.42 2.07
N VAL A 312 9.34 15.57 2.30
CA VAL A 312 8.71 15.12 3.55
C VAL A 312 8.41 13.63 3.44
N VAL A 313 9.02 12.85 4.32
CA VAL A 313 8.72 11.43 4.46
C VAL A 313 7.42 11.28 5.25
N ALA A 314 6.39 10.73 4.61
CA ALA A 314 5.10 10.50 5.25
C ALA A 314 4.71 9.01 5.19
N ARG A 315 4.13 8.51 6.28
CA ARG A 315 3.53 7.18 6.37
C ARG A 315 2.04 7.24 6.10
N TRP A 316 1.50 6.22 5.44
CA TRP A 316 0.06 6.06 5.29
C TRP A 316 -0.54 5.55 6.61
N ASP A 317 -1.68 6.12 7.00
CA ASP A 317 -2.53 5.66 8.10
C ASP A 317 -3.79 5.02 7.50
N PRO A 318 -3.86 3.68 7.41
CA PRO A 318 -4.99 3.00 6.79
C PRO A 318 -6.32 3.26 7.50
N ALA A 319 -6.30 3.44 8.82
CA ALA A 319 -7.51 3.66 9.62
C ALA A 319 -8.10 5.06 9.40
N GLY A 320 -7.23 6.07 9.37
CA GLY A 320 -7.62 7.44 9.06
C GLY A 320 -7.74 7.76 7.57
N GLN A 321 -7.27 6.85 6.69
CA GLN A 321 -7.06 7.09 5.26
C GLN A 321 -6.36 8.43 5.02
N GLN A 322 -5.16 8.59 5.57
CA GLN A 322 -4.45 9.85 5.54
C GLN A 322 -2.93 9.66 5.58
N TRP A 323 -2.19 10.58 4.98
CA TRP A 323 -0.74 10.64 5.10
C TRP A 323 -0.35 11.36 6.39
N ARG A 324 0.65 10.83 7.11
CA ARG A 324 1.11 11.37 8.39
C ARG A 324 2.62 11.39 8.50
N THR A 325 3.16 12.33 9.28
CA THR A 325 4.61 12.52 9.47
C THR A 325 5.13 11.97 10.80
N ASP A 326 4.24 11.53 11.71
CA ASP A 326 4.64 10.93 12.98
C ASP A 326 5.14 9.49 12.80
N GLY A 327 5.94 9.00 13.75
CA GLY A 327 6.52 7.65 13.67
C GLY A 327 7.74 7.51 12.74
N ILE A 328 8.11 8.60 12.05
CA ILE A 328 9.32 8.73 11.24
C ILE A 328 10.30 9.68 11.96
N LYS A 329 11.58 9.30 12.04
CA LYS A 329 12.64 10.07 12.73
C LYS A 329 13.97 9.98 11.97
N ASP A 330 14.97 10.73 12.42
CA ASP A 330 16.36 10.63 11.96
C ASP A 330 16.54 10.72 10.44
N ILE A 331 15.75 11.60 9.80
CA ILE A 331 15.72 11.75 8.36
C ILE A 331 17.04 12.39 7.88
N THR A 332 17.73 11.72 6.97
CA THR A 332 18.92 12.21 6.27
C THR A 332 18.67 12.13 4.77
N TYR A 333 18.78 13.26 4.08
CA TYR A 333 18.61 13.34 2.63
C TYR A 333 19.95 13.68 1.96
N GLU A 334 20.34 12.85 1.00
CA GLU A 334 21.60 12.94 0.30
C GLU A 334 21.29 13.19 -1.19
N ALA A 335 21.20 14.46 -1.57
CA ALA A 335 20.76 14.85 -2.91
C ALA A 335 21.69 14.32 -4.03
N GLU A 336 23.00 14.35 -3.82
CA GLU A 336 23.99 13.87 -4.80
C GLU A 336 23.88 12.35 -5.00
N GLU A 337 23.71 11.61 -3.91
CA GLU A 337 23.53 10.16 -3.89
C GLU A 337 22.08 9.74 -4.13
N LYS A 338 21.19 10.68 -4.49
CA LYS A 338 19.74 10.49 -4.67
C LYS A 338 19.17 9.46 -3.69
N SER A 339 19.47 9.62 -2.41
CA SER A 339 19.08 8.69 -1.34
C SER A 339 18.45 9.44 -0.18
N ILE A 340 17.53 8.76 0.50
CA ILE A 340 16.97 9.23 1.75
C ILE A 340 16.97 8.09 2.77
N THR A 341 17.44 8.38 3.97
CA THR A 341 17.49 7.44 5.09
C THR A 341 16.66 7.98 6.24
N PHE A 342 15.90 7.11 6.91
CA PHE A 342 15.05 7.49 8.04
C PHE A 342 14.77 6.30 8.95
N GLY A 343 14.51 6.58 10.23
CA GLY A 343 14.10 5.61 11.23
C GLY A 343 12.59 5.47 11.33
N MET A 344 12.11 4.23 11.45
CA MET A 344 10.70 3.91 11.70
C MET A 344 10.53 3.01 12.93
N GLY A 345 9.55 3.37 13.79
CA GLY A 345 9.21 2.59 14.99
C GLY A 345 8.36 1.35 14.71
N ALA A 346 7.74 1.28 13.53
CA ALA A 346 7.07 0.11 12.97
C ALA A 346 7.22 0.14 11.44
N PHE A 347 6.80 -0.92 10.77
CA PHE A 347 6.79 -1.01 9.32
C PHE A 347 5.57 -0.30 8.76
N TYR A 348 5.75 0.50 7.71
CA TYR A 348 4.72 1.37 7.13
C TYR A 348 4.80 1.40 5.62
N THR A 349 3.68 1.71 4.97
CA THR A 349 3.69 2.28 3.62
C THR A 349 4.09 3.75 3.70
N VAL A 350 5.06 4.16 2.88
CA VAL A 350 5.69 5.49 2.92
C VAL A 350 5.64 6.14 1.54
N ALA A 351 5.49 7.45 1.50
CA ALA A 351 5.68 8.28 0.32
C ALA A 351 6.60 9.46 0.63
N LEU A 352 7.25 9.98 -0.41
CA LEU A 352 8.05 11.19 -0.36
C LEU A 352 7.25 12.33 -0.94
N LEU A 353 6.89 13.28 -0.10
CA LEU A 353 5.98 14.36 -0.44
C LEU A 353 6.75 15.64 -0.78
N GLN A 354 6.23 16.36 -1.76
CA GLN A 354 6.70 17.69 -2.12
C GLN A 354 5.50 18.64 -2.25
N ASP A 355 5.75 19.94 -2.04
CA ASP A 355 4.75 20.97 -2.28
C ASP A 355 4.27 20.95 -3.74
N ALA A 356 2.95 20.95 -3.93
CA ALA A 356 2.29 20.95 -5.23
C ALA A 356 2.46 22.29 -5.97
N HIS A 357 2.66 23.38 -5.21
CA HIS A 357 2.87 24.72 -5.73
C HIS A 357 4.34 25.12 -5.55
N LEU A 358 5.18 24.70 -6.48
CA LEU A 358 6.58 25.13 -6.52
C LEU A 358 6.64 26.57 -7.03
N ASN A 359 7.14 27.49 -6.22
CA ASN A 359 7.52 28.83 -6.68
C ASN A 359 8.88 28.72 -7.38
N LEU A 360 8.88 28.47 -8.69
CA LEU A 360 10.07 28.39 -9.53
C LEU A 360 10.61 29.76 -9.95
#